data_AF-A0A354FRV8-F1
#
_entry.id   AF-A0A354FRV8-F1
#
_cell.length_a   1.000
_cell.length_b   1.000
_cell.length_c   1.000
_cell.angle_alpha   90.00
_cell.angle_beta   90.00
_cell.angle_gamma   90.00
#
_symmetry.space_group_name_H-M   'P 1'
#
loop_
_entity.id
_entity.type
_entity.pdbx_description
1 polymer ?
#
loop_
_entity_poly.entity_id
_entity_poly.type
_entity_poly.pdbx_seq_one_letter_code
_entity_poly.pdbx_strand_id
1 'polypeptide(L)'
;MPNPLVITQGDPAGIGPELVLKILANPPCPNLRVIGCGNHLSQIASQLELPFLDQYLIDLPLPGSIKIGEISAAAGEHSFACLEAAVEGAIDGTFSGV
;
A
#
# COMPACT_ATOMS: atom_id res chain seq x y z
N MET A 1 22.20 4.19 1.18
CA MET A 1 21.22 4.19 0.06
C MET A 1 20.33 5.41 0.26
N PRO A 2 19.78 6.04 -0.79
CA PRO A 2 18.80 7.11 -0.60
C PRO A 2 17.58 6.55 0.15
N ASN A 3 16.92 7.41 0.93
CA ASN A 3 15.68 7.05 1.63
C ASN A 3 14.60 6.63 0.60
N PRO A 4 13.68 5.72 0.95
CA PRO A 4 12.70 5.21 0.00
C PRO A 4 11.68 6.27 -0.41
N LEU A 5 11.20 6.18 -1.65
CA LEU A 5 9.96 6.82 -2.09
C LEU A 5 8.82 5.88 -1.69
N VAL A 6 7.78 6.38 -1.02
CA VAL A 6 6.66 5.54 -0.60
C VAL A 6 5.40 5.84 -1.40
N ILE A 7 4.58 4.81 -1.65
CA ILE A 7 3.22 4.97 -2.19
C ILE A 7 2.25 4.33 -1.18
N THR A 8 1.17 5.01 -0.84
CA THR A 8 0.11 4.41 -0.04
C THR A 8 -0.79 3.52 -0.90
N GLN A 9 -1.31 2.42 -0.36
CA GLN A 9 -2.26 1.58 -1.10
C GLN A 9 -3.57 2.29 -1.46
N GLY A 10 -3.90 3.39 -0.77
CA GLY A 10 -5.16 4.11 -0.91
C GLY A 10 -6.33 3.38 -0.22
N ASP A 11 -7.55 3.58 -0.74
CA ASP A 11 -8.75 2.90 -0.25
C ASP A 11 -8.69 1.39 -0.57
N PRO A 12 -8.67 0.49 0.44
CA PRO A 12 -8.69 -0.95 0.22
C PRO A 12 -9.91 -1.47 -0.56
N ALA A 13 -11.05 -0.77 -0.53
CA ALA A 13 -12.23 -1.12 -1.32
C ALA A 13 -12.19 -0.57 -2.75
N GLY A 14 -11.30 0.39 -3.04
CA GLY A 14 -11.11 0.99 -4.35
C GLY A 14 -10.15 0.20 -5.23
N ILE A 15 -9.68 0.85 -6.31
CA ILE A 15 -8.73 0.24 -7.27
C ILE A 15 -7.24 0.44 -6.91
N GLY A 16 -6.97 1.15 -5.81
CA GLY A 16 -5.62 1.50 -5.38
C GLY A 16 -4.73 0.27 -5.17
N PRO A 17 -5.18 -0.75 -4.41
CA PRO A 17 -4.44 -2.00 -4.22
C PRO A 17 -4.01 -2.67 -5.52
N GLU A 18 -4.88 -2.74 -6.54
CA GLU A 18 -4.58 -3.34 -7.84
C GLU A 18 -3.51 -2.54 -8.61
N LEU A 19 -3.60 -1.21 -8.58
CA LEU A 19 -2.62 -0.34 -9.24
C LEU A 19 -1.24 -0.51 -8.61
N VAL A 20 -1.19 -0.58 -7.28
CA VAL A 20 0.07 -0.71 -6.55
C VAL A 20 0.72 -2.06 -6.81
N LEU A 21 -0.05 -3.15 -6.84
CA LEU A 21 0.44 -4.48 -7.24
C LEU A 21 0.97 -4.51 -8.68
N LYS A 22 0.29 -3.85 -9.62
CA LYS A 22 0.75 -3.73 -11.01
C LYS A 22 2.07 -2.96 -11.11
N ILE A 23 2.25 -1.90 -10.32
CA ILE A 23 3.51 -1.15 -10.24
C ILE A 23 4.61 -2.04 -9.66
N LEU A 24 4.33 -2.78 -8.58
CA LEU A 24 5.32 -3.66 -7.95
C LEU A 24 5.71 -4.87 -8.79
N ALA A 25 4.89 -5.29 -9.76
CA ALA A 25 5.27 -6.32 -10.72
C ALA A 25 6.46 -5.91 -11.62
N ASN A 26 6.66 -4.60 -11.83
CA ASN A 26 7.83 -4.04 -12.51
C ASN A 26 8.21 -2.68 -11.86
N PRO A 27 8.83 -2.69 -10.67
CA PRO A 27 9.07 -1.47 -9.90
C PRO A 27 9.95 -0.49 -10.69
N PRO A 28 9.57 0.80 -10.77
CA PRO A 28 10.34 1.80 -11.53
C PRO A 28 11.70 2.12 -10.90
N CYS A 29 11.87 1.80 -9.61
CA CYS A 29 13.12 1.97 -8.88
C CYS A 29 13.22 0.97 -7.72
N PRO A 30 14.46 0.62 -7.28
CA PRO A 30 14.66 -0.38 -6.22
C PRO A 30 14.29 0.14 -4.81
N ASN A 31 14.23 1.46 -4.62
CA ASN A 31 13.91 2.10 -3.34
C ASN A 31 12.42 2.47 -3.19
N LEU A 32 11.55 2.08 -4.14
CA LEU A 32 10.11 2.23 -3.94
C LEU A 32 9.64 1.35 -2.78
N ARG A 33 8.70 1.83 -1.96
CA ARG A 33 7.99 1.02 -0.96
C ARG A 33 6.50 1.33 -1.00
N VAL A 34 5.70 0.41 -0.47
CA VAL A 34 4.25 0.54 -0.41
C VAL A 34 3.80 0.47 1.04
N ILE A 35 3.03 1.45 1.50
CA ILE A 35 2.38 1.41 2.81
C ILE A 35 0.95 0.89 2.61
N GLY A 36 0.62 -0.24 3.22
CA GLY A 36 -0.68 -0.88 3.04
C GLY A 36 -0.82 -2.19 3.82
N CYS A 37 -1.95 -2.88 3.65
CA CYS A 37 -2.22 -4.13 4.36
C CYS A 37 -1.76 -5.33 3.51
N GLY A 38 -0.73 -6.05 3.98
CA GLY A 38 -0.17 -7.20 3.27
C GLY A 38 -1.15 -8.34 3.08
N ASN A 39 -2.01 -8.60 4.06
CA ASN A 39 -3.06 -9.61 3.93
C ASN A 39 -4.06 -9.27 2.82
N HIS A 40 -4.45 -8.00 2.70
CA HIS A 40 -5.40 -7.55 1.67
C HIS A 40 -4.76 -7.54 0.28
N LEU A 41 -3.54 -7.00 0.19
CA LEU A 41 -2.78 -6.97 -1.06
C LEU A 41 -2.44 -8.38 -1.58
N SER A 42 -2.07 -9.32 -0.71
CA SER A 42 -1.79 -10.70 -1.12
C SER A 42 -3.04 -11.42 -1.64
N GLN A 43 -4.21 -11.16 -1.06
CA GLN A 43 -5.48 -11.69 -1.56
C GLN A 43 -5.80 -11.15 -2.96
N ILE A 44 -5.65 -9.84 -3.17
CA ILE A 44 -5.88 -9.21 -4.47
C ILE A 44 -4.85 -9.70 -5.51
N ALA A 45 -3.58 -9.80 -5.13
CA ALA A 45 -2.53 -10.34 -6.00
C ALA A 45 -2.85 -11.76 -6.46
N SER A 46 -3.32 -12.62 -5.54
CA SER A 46 -3.76 -13.97 -5.87
C SER A 46 -4.98 -13.99 -6.81
N GLN A 47 -5.94 -13.09 -6.65
CA GLN A 47 -7.12 -12.99 -7.53
C GLN A 47 -6.77 -12.51 -8.94
N LEU A 48 -5.76 -11.65 -9.05
CA LEU A 48 -5.31 -11.07 -10.32
C LEU A 48 -4.15 -11.82 -10.98
N GLU A 49 -3.69 -12.92 -10.39
CA GLU A 49 -2.53 -13.69 -10.84
C GLU A 49 -1.26 -12.81 -10.96
N LEU A 50 -1.10 -11.84 -10.05
CA LEU A 50 0.05 -10.95 -9.99
C LEU A 50 1.06 -11.43 -8.94
N PRO A 51 2.37 -11.17 -9.13
CA PRO A 51 3.36 -11.46 -8.11
C PRO A 51 3.13 -10.57 -6.88
N PHE A 52 3.18 -11.17 -5.69
CA PHE A 52 3.18 -10.43 -4.43
C PHE A 52 4.62 -10.38 -3.88
N LEU A 53 5.23 -9.20 -3.95
CA LEU A 53 6.61 -8.96 -3.53
C LEU A 53 6.62 -8.22 -2.19
N ASP A 54 6.46 -8.97 -1.10
CA ASP A 54 6.37 -8.48 0.29
C ASP A 54 7.57 -7.62 0.74
N GLN A 55 8.75 -7.84 0.16
CA GLN A 55 9.96 -7.03 0.40
C GLN A 55 9.79 -5.52 0.10
N TYR A 56 8.77 -5.14 -0.68
CA TYR A 56 8.43 -3.74 -0.95
C TYR A 56 7.39 -3.17 0.01
N LEU A 57 6.80 -3.98 0.89
CA LEU A 57 5.71 -3.60 1.76
C LEU A 57 6.22 -3.04 3.10
N ILE A 58 5.64 -1.93 3.51
CA ILE A 58 5.59 -1.43 4.88
C ILE A 58 4.19 -1.77 5.38
N ASP A 59 4.09 -2.84 6.17
CA ASP A 59 2.80 -3.43 6.51
C ASP A 59 2.08 -2.58 7.57
N LEU A 60 0.87 -2.15 7.22
CA LEU A 60 -0.09 -1.51 8.09
C LEU A 60 -1.38 -2.32 8.00
N PRO A 61 -1.67 -3.20 8.97
CA PRO A 61 -2.75 -4.17 8.85
C PRO A 61 -4.13 -3.51 8.94
N LEU A 62 -5.10 -4.08 8.21
CA LEU A 62 -6.51 -3.75 8.36
C LEU A 62 -7.10 -4.47 9.58
N PRO A 63 -8.06 -3.86 10.31
CA PRO A 63 -8.73 -4.49 11.45
C PRO A 63 -9.67 -5.64 11.04
N GLY A 64 -9.99 -5.78 9.75
CA GLY A 64 -10.85 -6.83 9.21
C GLY A 64 -10.83 -6.88 7.69
N SER A 65 -11.64 -7.77 7.11
CA SER A 65 -11.79 -7.88 5.66
C SER A 65 -12.57 -6.70 5.08
N ILE A 66 -12.10 -6.16 3.97
CA ILE A 66 -12.81 -5.12 3.20
C ILE A 66 -13.37 -5.73 1.93
N LYS A 67 -14.63 -5.40 1.61
CA LYS A 67 -15.26 -5.82 0.36
C LYS A 67 -14.92 -4.83 -0.75
N ILE A 68 -14.30 -5.34 -1.81
CA ILE A 68 -13.91 -4.55 -2.98
C ILE A 68 -15.17 -4.00 -3.67
N GLY A 69 -15.13 -2.72 -4.04
CA GLY A 69 -16.23 -2.01 -4.71
C GLY A 69 -17.34 -1.53 -3.79
N GLU A 70 -17.24 -1.72 -2.46
CA GLU A 70 -18.24 -1.25 -1.49
C GLU A 70 -17.66 -0.19 -0.55
N ILE A 71 -18.39 0.91 -0.39
CA ILE A 71 -18.01 1.98 0.53
C ILE A 71 -17.93 1.44 1.96
N SER A 72 -16.81 1.69 2.64
CA SER A 72 -16.56 1.23 4.01
C SER A 72 -15.84 2.28 4.83
N ALA A 73 -16.36 2.56 6.03
CA ALA A 73 -15.70 3.45 6.99
C ALA A 73 -14.33 2.93 7.40
N ALA A 74 -14.20 1.61 7.61
CA ALA A 74 -12.93 0.98 7.95
C ALA A 74 -11.90 1.08 6.82
N ALA A 75 -12.35 1.06 5.55
CA ALA A 75 -11.48 1.26 4.40
C ALA A 75 -10.98 2.70 4.31
N GLY A 76 -11.86 3.68 4.55
CA GLY A 76 -11.49 5.10 4.62
C GLY A 76 -10.52 5.41 5.76
N GLU A 77 -10.76 4.86 6.96
CA GLU A 77 -9.88 5.01 8.12
C GLU A 77 -8.48 4.42 7.83
N HIS A 78 -8.41 3.25 7.22
CA HIS A 78 -7.14 2.63 6.86
C HIS A 78 -6.37 3.39 5.78
N SER A 79 -7.08 3.88 4.76
CA SER A 79 -6.50 4.75 3.72
C SER A 79 -5.86 6.00 4.35
N PHE A 80 -6.54 6.61 5.31
CA PHE A 80 -6.02 7.76 6.04
C PHE A 80 -4.82 7.39 6.92
N ALA A 81 -4.87 6.28 7.65
CA ALA A 81 -3.74 5.80 8.47
C ALA A 81 -2.47 5.53 7.62
N CYS A 82 -2.64 4.96 6.42
CA CYS A 82 -1.53 4.80 5.48
C CYS A 82 -0.93 6.14 5.06
N LEU A 83 -1.77 7.13 4.76
CA LEU A 83 -1.33 8.48 4.36
C LEU A 83 -0.64 9.21 5.51
N GLU A 84 -1.17 9.11 6.73
CA GLU A 84 -0.56 9.68 7.94
C GLU A 84 0.84 9.13 8.14
N ALA A 85 1.01 7.80 8.13
CA ALA A 85 2.32 7.16 8.24
C ALA A 85 3.30 7.59 7.13
N ALA A 86 2.80 7.76 5.90
CA ALA A 86 3.60 8.24 4.77
C ALA A 86 4.09 9.67 4.99
N VAL A 87 3.21 10.55 5.44
CA VAL A 87 3.51 11.98 5.70
C VAL A 87 4.46 12.12 6.88
N GLU A 88 4.22 11.42 7.99
CA GLU A 88 5.10 11.43 9.15
C GLU A 88 6.53 10.99 8.77
N GLY A 89 6.66 9.89 8.04
CA GLY A 89 7.95 9.41 7.57
C GLY A 89 8.62 10.34 6.55
N ALA A 90 7.86 11.11 5.78
CA ALA A 90 8.46 12.14 4.91
C ALA A 90 8.94 13.36 5.70
N ILE A 91 8.22 13.76 6.75
CA ILE A 91 8.57 14.89 7.63
C ILE A 91 9.81 14.59 8.46
N ASP A 92 9.92 13.38 9.02
CA ASP A 92 11.06 12.99 9.85
C ASP A 92 12.30 12.54 9.05
N GLY A 93 12.16 12.49 7.72
CA GLY A 93 13.21 12.12 6.78
C GLY A 93 13.39 10.61 6.61
N THR A 94 12.57 9.74 7.21
CA THR A 94 12.57 8.30 6.97
C THR A 94 12.31 7.98 5.50
N PHE A 95 11.46 8.76 4.83
CA PHE A 95 11.11 8.65 3.42
C PHE A 95 11.57 9.90 2.66
N SER A 96 11.96 9.71 1.39
CA SER A 96 12.33 10.84 0.52
C SER A 96 11.13 11.61 -0.03
N GLY A 97 9.92 11.05 0.11
CA GLY A 97 8.66 11.58 -0.41
C GLY A 97 7.54 10.55 -0.42
N VAL A 98 6.32 11.03 -0.70
CA VAL A 98 5.07 10.28 -0.91
C VAL A 98 4.51 10.62 -2.27
#